data_AF-A0AAD1QY29-F1
#
_entry.id   AF-A0AAD1QY29-F1
#
_cell.length_a   1.000
_cell.length_b   1.000
_cell.length_c   1.000
_cell.angle_alpha   90.00
_cell.angle_beta   90.00
_cell.angle_gamma   90.00
#
_symmetry.space_group_name_H-M   'P 1'
#
loop_
_entity.id
_entity.type
_entity.pdbx_description
1 polymer ?
#
loop_
_entity_poly.entity_id
_entity_poly.type
_entity_poly.pdbx_seq_one_letter_code
_entity_poly.pdbx_strand_id
1 'polypeptide(L)' 'PIAKPQRVLTTHLLTAANLLIPIHWKASKAPSVREWLQKVESIRIMEELTASMNDKYAHYASAWEPWSKYIDNTTTS' A
#
# COMPACT_ATOMS: atom_id res chain seq x y z
N PRO A 1 -11.35 14.87 -12.97
CA PRO A 1 -10.23 14.11 -13.56
C PRO A 1 -9.93 12.86 -12.72
N ILE A 2 -10.07 11.66 -13.29
CA ILE A 2 -9.72 10.42 -12.60
C ILE A 2 -8.20 10.41 -12.41
N ALA A 3 -7.73 10.34 -11.16
CA ALA A 3 -6.30 10.29 -10.89
C ALA A 3 -5.68 9.06 -11.55
N LYS A 4 -4.49 9.22 -12.15
CA LYS A 4 -3.78 8.09 -12.77
C LYS A 4 -3.52 7.00 -11.71
N PRO A 5 -3.77 5.71 -12.00
CA PRO A 5 -3.61 4.62 -11.03
C PRO A 5 -2.25 4.63 -10.31
N GLN A 6 -1.18 5.02 -11.01
CA GLN A 6 0.16 5.12 -10.43
C GLN A 6 0.24 6.18 -9.32
N ARG A 7 -0.44 7.33 -9.47
CA ARG A 7 -0.47 8.37 -8.42
C ARG A 7 -1.25 7.90 -7.19
N VAL A 8 -2.32 7.14 -7.41
CA VAL A 8 -3.11 6.56 -6.32
C VAL A 8 -2.24 5.59 -5.52
N LEU A 9 -1.56 4.67 -6.20
CA LEU A 9 -0.63 3.74 -5.56
C LEU A 9 0.48 4.47 -4.79
N THR A 10 1.18 5.43 -5.42
CA THR A 10 2.21 6.22 -4.74
C THR A 10 1.67 6.90 -3.47
N THR A 11 0.45 7.42 -3.51
CA THR A 11 -0.18 8.04 -2.34
C THR A 11 -0.36 7.03 -1.21
N HIS A 12 -0.84 5.82 -1.49
CA HIS A 12 -0.98 4.78 -0.45
C HIS A 12 0.38 4.34 0.12
N LEU A 13 1.39 4.19 -0.74
CA LEU A 13 2.76 3.85 -0.33
C LEU A 13 3.38 4.91 0.60
N LEU A 14 3.20 6.19 0.26
CA LEU A 14 3.64 7.30 1.09
C LEU A 14 2.83 7.42 2.38
N THR A 15 1.52 7.16 2.34
CA THR A 15 0.68 7.09 3.54
C THR A 15 1.20 6.03 4.50
N ALA A 16 1.57 4.84 4.03
CA ALA A 16 2.16 3.82 4.88
C ALA A 16 3.44 4.30 5.58
N ALA A 17 4.34 4.98 4.84
CA ALA A 17 5.56 5.55 5.40
C ALA A 17 5.26 6.67 6.42
N ASN A 18 4.35 7.58 6.08
CA ASN A 18 3.94 8.70 6.93
C ASN A 18 3.24 8.24 8.22
N LEU A 19 2.66 7.04 8.25
CA LEU A 19 2.12 6.45 9.47
C LEU A 19 3.20 5.80 10.35
N LEU A 20 4.27 5.27 9.74
CA LEU A 20 5.34 4.59 10.47
C LEU A 20 6.41 5.55 11.04
N ILE A 21 6.78 6.57 10.29
CA ILE A 21 7.82 7.54 10.72
C ILE A 21 7.48 8.14 12.09
N PRO A 22 6.26 8.64 12.35
CA PRO A 22 5.90 9.20 13.65
C PRO A 22 5.84 8.17 14.77
N ILE A 23 5.67 6.88 14.49
CA ILE A 23 5.72 5.85 15.54
C ILE A 23 7.15 5.64 16.02
N HIS A 24 8.12 5.76 15.11
CA HIS A 24 9.54 5.54 15.41
C HIS A 24 10.32 6.83 15.73
N TRP A 25 9.69 8.00 15.77
CA TRP A 25 10.40 9.28 15.88
C TRP A 25 11.28 9.44 17.13
N LYS A 26 10.89 8.77 18.22
CA LYS A 26 11.63 8.71 19.50
C LYS A 26 12.39 7.40 19.67
N ALA A 27 12.22 6.44 18.76
CA ALA A 27 12.88 5.16 18.83
C ALA A 27 14.32 5.29 18.34
N SER A 28 15.23 4.48 18.92
CA SER A 28 16.63 4.43 18.47
C SER A 28 16.81 3.81 17.08
N LYS A 29 15.74 3.28 16.48
CA LYS A 29 15.76 2.56 15.20
C LYS A 29 14.64 3.07 14.30
N ALA A 30 15.01 3.38 13.06
CA ALA A 30 14.06 3.68 11.99
C ALA A 30 13.17 2.46 11.67
N PRO A 31 11.99 2.66 11.08
CA PRO A 31 11.16 1.57 10.59
C PRO A 31 11.94 0.74 9.56
N SER A 32 11.85 -0.58 9.68
CA SER A 32 12.41 -1.49 8.70
C SER A 32 11.57 -1.51 7.41
N VAL A 33 12.20 -1.92 6.31
CA VAL A 33 11.48 -2.16 5.04
C VAL A 33 10.36 -3.19 5.25
N ARG A 34 10.59 -4.22 6.07
CA ARG A 34 9.58 -5.25 6.38
C ARG A 34 8.34 -4.64 7.06
N GLU A 35 8.53 -3.78 8.05
CA GLU A 35 7.42 -3.08 8.72
C GLU A 35 6.65 -2.21 7.73
N TRP A 36 7.35 -1.53 6.83
CA TRP A 36 6.71 -0.76 5.77
C TRP A 36 5.91 -1.63 4.80
N LEU A 37 6.47 -2.75 4.32
CA LEU A 37 5.74 -3.71 3.46
C LEU A 37 4.48 -4.23 4.15
N GLN A 38 4.57 -4.61 5.43
CA GLN A 38 3.42 -5.07 6.23
C GLN A 38 2.35 -3.98 6.37
N LYS A 39 2.77 -2.72 6.53
CA LYS A 39 1.84 -1.59 6.63
C LYS A 39 1.15 -1.30 5.31
N VAL A 40 1.88 -1.35 4.19
CA VAL A 40 1.29 -1.22 2.84
C VAL A 40 0.26 -2.31 2.60
N GLU A 41 0.57 -3.56 2.96
CA GLU A 41 -0.34 -4.68 2.77
C GLU A 41 -1.62 -4.55 3.60
N SER A 42 -1.49 -4.05 4.83
CA SER A 42 -2.66 -3.74 5.66
C SER A 42 -3.57 -2.68 5.02
N ILE A 43 -2.99 -1.65 4.39
CA ILE A 43 -3.75 -0.64 3.63
C ILE A 43 -4.41 -1.27 2.40
N ARG A 44 -3.67 -2.07 1.63
CA ARG A 44 -4.19 -2.76 0.44
C ARG A 44 -5.42 -3.61 0.77
N ILE A 45 -5.36 -4.41 1.83
CA ILE A 45 -6.47 -5.27 2.27
C ILE A 45 -7.69 -4.43 2.66
N MET A 46 -7.49 -3.33 3.39
CA MET A 46 -8.59 -2.44 3.77
C MET A 46 -9.24 -1.76 2.54
N GLU A 47 -8.43 -1.32 1.58
CA GLU A 47 -8.91 -0.76 0.32
C GLU A 47 -9.67 -1.80 -0.52
N GLU A 48 -9.20 -3.04 -0.55
CA GLU A 48 -9.86 -4.15 -1.26
C GLU A 48 -11.26 -4.41 -0.71
N LEU A 49 -11.38 -4.54 0.61
CA LEU A 49 -12.65 -4.74 1.30
C LEU A 49 -13.60 -3.56 1.04
N THR A 50 -13.09 -2.33 1.17
CA THR A 50 -13.87 -1.11 0.93
C THR A 50 -14.34 -1.03 -0.52
N ALA A 51 -13.48 -1.35 -1.49
CA ALA A 51 -13.82 -1.33 -2.91
C ALA A 51 -14.84 -2.41 -3.27
N SER A 52 -14.74 -3.59 -2.66
CA SER A 52 -15.70 -4.69 -2.83
C SER A 52 -17.09 -4.31 -2.30
N MET A 53 -17.16 -3.65 -1.15
CA MET A 53 -18.43 -3.18 -0.57
C MET A 53 -19.10 -2.07 -1.38
N ASN A 54 -18.34 -1.29 -2.15
CA ASN A 54 -18.82 -0.10 -2.87
C ASN A 54 -18.91 -0.30 -4.40
N ASP A 55 -18.79 -1.53 -4.90
CA ASP A 55 -18.76 -1.86 -6.34
C ASP A 55 -17.71 -1.06 -7.14
N LYS A 56 -16.54 -0.83 -6.52
CA LYS A 56 -15.39 -0.08 -7.09
C LYS A 56 -14.17 -0.97 -7.30
N TYR A 57 -14.34 -2.29 -7.32
CA TYR A 57 -13.24 -3.25 -7.37
C TYR A 57 -12.34 -3.06 -8.60
N ALA A 58 -12.91 -2.76 -9.78
CA ALA A 58 -12.12 -2.52 -10.98
C ALA A 58 -11.12 -1.34 -10.83
N HIS A 59 -11.53 -0.27 -10.14
CA HIS A 59 -10.65 0.85 -9.87
C HIS A 59 -9.53 0.47 -8.90
N TYR A 60 -9.89 -0.22 -7.82
CA TYR A 60 -8.93 -0.79 -6.87
C TYR A 60 -7.90 -1.68 -7.58
N ALA A 61 -8.35 -2.66 -8.37
CA ALA A 61 -7.48 -3.59 -9.08
C ALA A 61 -6.50 -2.85 -9.99
N SER A 62 -6.97 -1.84 -10.73
CA SER A 62 -6.11 -1.03 -11.61
C SER A 62 -5.04 -0.23 -10.86
N ALA A 63 -5.33 0.24 -9.65
CA ALA A 63 -4.39 1.00 -8.82
C ALA A 63 -3.33 0.09 -8.18
N TRP A 64 -3.73 -1.10 -7.72
CA TRP A 64 -2.88 -2.01 -6.97
C TRP A 64 -2.17 -3.07 -7.80
N GLU A 65 -2.51 -3.23 -9.09
CA GLU A 65 -1.86 -4.20 -10.00
C GLU A 65 -0.32 -4.14 -9.95
N PRO A 66 0.35 -2.96 -9.99
CA PRO A 66 1.82 -2.92 -9.94
C PRO A 66 2.39 -3.46 -8.62
N TRP A 67 1.67 -3.25 -7.51
CA TRP A 67 2.08 -3.75 -6.20
C TRP A 67 1.90 -5.26 -6.10
N SER A 68 0.77 -5.80 -6.56
CA SER A 68 0.54 -7.25 -6.60
C SER A 68 1.64 -7.96 -7.40
N LYS A 69 1.96 -7.46 -8.62
CA LYS A 69 3.06 -7.99 -9.43
C LYS A 69 4.41 -7.95 -8.72
N TYR A 70 4.68 -6.87 -7.97
CA TYR A 70 5.91 -6.77 -7.18
C TYR A 70 5.96 -7.85 -6.09
N ILE A 71 4.89 -8.04 -5.33
CA ILE A 71 4.84 -9.04 -4.25
C ILE A 71 4.96 -10.46 -4.80
N ASP A 72 4.26 -10.78 -5.88
CA ASP A 72 4.32 -12.10 -6.54
C ASP A 72 5.76 -12.43 -6.95
N ASN A 73 6.46 -11.47 -7.57
CA ASN A 73 7.86 -11.64 -7.96
C ASN A 73 8.80 -11.84 -6.76
N THR A 74 8.55 -11.16 -5.63
CA THR A 74 9.37 -11.33 -4.42
C THR A 74 9.10 -12.62 -3.66
N THR A 75 7.97 -13.28 -3.90
CA THR A 75 7.60 -14.55 -3.24
C THR A 75 8.11 -15.77 -4.02
N THR A 76 8.42 -15.59 -5.30
CA THR A 76 8.88 -16.66 -6.21
C THR A 76 10.41 -16.73 -6.35
N SER A 77 11.16 -15.86 -5.66
CA SER A 77 12.63 -15.84 -5.62
C SER A 77 13.15 -16.32 -4.27
#